data_AF-A0A3N0A2J0-F1
#
_entry.id   AF-A0A3N0A2J0-F1
#
_cell.length_a   1.000
_cell.length_b   1.000
_cell.length_c   1.000
_cell.angle_alpha   90.00
_cell.angle_beta   90.00
_cell.angle_gamma   90.00
#
_symmetry.space_group_name_H-M   'P 1'
#
loop_
_entity.id
_entity.type
_entity.pdbx_description
1 polymer ?
#
loop_
_entity_poly.entity_id
_entity_poly.type
_entity_poly.pdbx_seq_one_letter_code
_entity_poly.pdbx_strand_id
1 'polypeptide(L)'
;MHVFEPSRRVLWTVVGKGSEHWVDPDSGYCSCPGFYFGRARGKNECYHLESVRLARSKNRVERVVFADEEFAPFVCGLVEDL
;
A
#
# COMPACT_ATOMS: atom_id res chain seq x y z
N MET A 1 -6.86 2.36 -2.30
CA MET A 1 -6.93 1.06 -3.01
C MET A 1 -7.16 1.36 -4.47
N HIS A 2 -6.21 0.96 -5.31
CA HIS A 2 -6.21 1.24 -6.74
C HIS A 2 -6.65 -0.01 -7.49
N VAL A 3 -7.66 0.11 -8.34
CA VAL A 3 -8.20 -0.99 -9.14
C VAL A 3 -8.02 -0.68 -10.61
N PHE A 4 -7.43 -1.61 -11.36
CA PHE A 4 -7.18 -1.46 -12.78
C PHE A 4 -8.15 -2.33 -13.57
N GLU A 5 -8.84 -1.74 -14.54
CA GLU A 5 -9.83 -2.43 -15.37
C GLU A 5 -9.36 -2.52 -16.83
N PRO A 6 -9.63 -3.64 -17.53
CA PRO A 6 -10.54 -4.72 -17.13
C PRO A 6 -9.89 -5.88 -16.35
N SER A 7 -8.57 -5.87 -16.12
CA SER A 7 -7.88 -7.01 -15.49
C SER A 7 -8.30 -7.28 -14.05
N ARG A 8 -8.89 -6.28 -13.38
CA ARG A 8 -9.20 -6.28 -11.95
C ARG A 8 -7.95 -6.43 -11.08
N ARG A 9 -6.79 -6.01 -11.56
CA ARG A 9 -5.59 -5.88 -10.72
C ARG A 9 -5.90 -4.89 -9.59
N VAL A 10 -5.44 -5.22 -8.38
CA VAL A 10 -5.61 -4.36 -7.20
C VAL A 10 -4.24 -4.07 -6.61
N LEU A 11 -3.97 -2.79 -6.35
CA LEU A 11 -2.77 -2.36 -5.65
C LEU A 11 -3.17 -1.51 -4.44
N TRP A 12 -2.58 -1.79 -3.29
CA TRP A 12 -2.84 -1.05 -2.06
C TRP A 12 -1.70 -0.11 -1.74
N THR A 13 -2.04 1.12 -1.40
CA THR A 13 -1.09 2.10 -0.92
C THR A 13 -1.59 2.78 0.34
N VAL A 14 -0.65 3.37 1.09
CA VAL A 14 -0.90 4.23 2.25
C VAL A 14 -0.05 5.46 2.12
N VAL A 15 -0.66 6.64 2.22
CA VAL A 15 0.07 7.91 2.30
C VAL A 15 0.48 8.16 3.75
N GLY A 16 1.80 8.18 4.00
CA GLY A 16 2.38 8.45 5.31
C GLY A 16 2.82 9.91 5.47
N LYS A 17 3.55 10.20 6.56
CA LYS A 17 4.28 11.48 6.72
C LYS A 17 5.53 11.48 5.83
N GLY A 18 5.36 11.74 4.53
CA GLY A 18 6.49 12.04 3.64
C GLY A 18 6.43 11.35 2.28
N SER A 19 5.80 10.18 2.17
CA SER A 19 5.64 9.48 0.89
C SER A 19 4.48 8.50 0.90
N GLU A 20 4.10 8.04 -0.29
CA GLU A 20 3.19 6.93 -0.48
C GLU A 20 3.96 5.60 -0.34
N HIS A 21 3.35 4.63 0.32
CA HIS A 21 3.93 3.31 0.51
C HIS A 21 3.03 2.24 -0.08
N TRP A 22 3.62 1.34 -0.86
CA TRP A 22 2.99 0.08 -1.21
C TRP A 22 2.78 -0.77 0.03
N VAL A 23 1.59 -1.35 0.15
CA VAL A 23 1.24 -2.31 1.20
C VAL A 23 0.61 -3.54 0.58
N ASP A 24 0.82 -4.68 1.21
CA ASP A 24 0.01 -5.89 1.00
C ASP A 24 -0.58 -6.27 2.36
N PRO A 25 -1.84 -5.88 2.62
CA PRO A 25 -2.47 -6.08 3.92
C PRO A 25 -2.69 -7.55 4.28
N ASP A 26 -2.78 -8.44 3.29
CA ASP A 26 -3.10 -9.85 3.54
C ASP A 26 -1.82 -10.65 3.86
N SER A 27 -0.67 -10.30 3.25
CA SER A 27 0.64 -10.83 3.67
C SER A 27 1.26 -10.09 4.86
N GLY A 28 0.70 -8.93 5.25
CA GLY A 28 1.23 -8.10 6.32
C GLY A 28 2.56 -7.44 5.95
N TYR A 29 2.71 -7.03 4.69
CA TYR A 29 3.90 -6.37 4.14
C TYR A 29 3.65 -4.87 3.91
N CYS A 30 4.68 -4.06 4.15
CA CYS A 30 4.72 -2.65 3.79
C CYS A 30 6.11 -2.28 3.30
N SER A 31 6.19 -1.47 2.24
CA SER A 31 7.46 -1.03 1.68
C SER A 31 8.20 0.01 2.54
N CYS A 32 7.61 0.51 3.62
CA CYS A 32 8.24 1.56 4.42
C CYS A 32 9.51 1.06 5.15
N PRO A 33 10.51 1.92 5.38
CA PRO A 33 11.72 1.55 6.14
C PRO A 33 11.41 1.01 7.54
N GLY A 34 10.34 1.52 8.17
CA GLY A 34 9.90 1.09 9.49
C GLY A 34 9.46 -0.38 9.55
N PHE A 35 8.97 -0.95 8.44
CA PHE A 35 8.67 -2.38 8.34
C PHE A 35 9.97 -3.21 8.37
N TYR A 36 10.91 -2.87 7.49
CA TYR A 36 12.19 -3.57 7.37
C TYR A 36 13.02 -3.52 8.66
N PHE A 37 13.26 -2.32 9.20
CA PHE A 37 14.08 -2.16 10.40
C PHE A 37 13.32 -2.47 11.69
N GLY A 38 12.00 -2.32 11.70
CA GLY A 38 11.15 -2.63 12.84
C GLY A 38 11.13 -4.11 13.16
N ARG A 39 10.93 -4.96 12.13
CA ARG A 39 10.96 -6.42 12.31
C ARG A 39 12.31 -6.93 12.83
N ALA A 40 13.41 -6.35 12.34
CA ALA A 40 14.75 -6.67 12.84
C ALA A 40 14.95 -6.34 14.33
N ARG A 41 14.15 -5.42 14.88
CA ARG A 41 14.19 -4.97 16.28
C ARG A 41 13.04 -5.52 17.13
N GLY A 42 12.33 -6.55 16.66
CA GLY A 42 11.24 -7.19 17.40
C GLY A 42 9.92 -6.42 17.41
N LYS A 43 9.74 -5.42 16.53
CA LYS A 43 8.40 -4.82 16.32
C LYS A 43 7.54 -5.75 15.47
N ASN A 44 6.30 -5.92 15.88
CA ASN A 44 5.35 -6.80 15.20
C ASN A 44 4.87 -6.21 13.86
N GLU A 45 4.67 -4.89 13.78
CA GLU A 45 4.05 -4.25 12.63
C GLU A 45 4.44 -2.75 12.54
N CYS A 46 4.35 -2.16 11.34
CA CYS A 46 4.47 -0.71 11.14
C CYS A 46 3.09 -0.03 11.20
N TYR A 47 3.04 1.26 11.53
CA TYR A 47 1.77 1.98 11.67
C TYR A 47 0.95 2.06 10.37
N HIS A 48 1.58 1.88 9.19
CA HIS A 48 0.86 1.85 7.91
C HIS A 48 -0.04 0.62 7.79
N LEU A 49 0.46 -0.56 8.16
CA LEU A 49 -0.34 -1.79 8.13
C LEU A 49 -1.46 -1.74 9.17
N GLU A 50 -1.18 -1.21 10.35
CA GLU A 50 -2.20 -0.95 11.38
C GLU A 50 -3.29 -0.02 10.83
N SER A 51 -2.91 1.06 10.14
CA SER A 51 -3.83 2.03 9.54
C SER A 51 -4.72 1.39 8.48
N VAL A 52 -4.18 0.52 7.62
CA VAL A 52 -4.97 -0.19 6.60
C VAL A 52 -5.96 -1.14 7.26
N ARG A 53 -5.52 -1.89 8.27
CA ARG A 53 -6.40 -2.82 9.02
C ARG A 53 -7.56 -2.06 9.66
N LEU A 54 -7.28 -0.88 10.24
CA LEU A 54 -8.31 -0.01 10.82
C LEU A 54 -9.24 0.59 9.77
N ALA A 55 -8.71 1.01 8.61
CA ALA A 55 -9.52 1.54 7.52
C ALA A 55 -10.45 0.46 6.94
N ARG A 56 -9.96 -0.78 6.76
CA ARG A 56 -10.76 -1.93 6.32
C ARG A 56 -11.88 -2.24 7.32
N SER A 57 -11.57 -2.32 8.61
CA SER A 57 -12.58 -2.64 9.64
C SER A 57 -13.66 -1.57 9.79
N LYS A 58 -13.34 -0.31 9.46
CA LYS A 58 -14.28 0.82 9.47
C LYS A 58 -14.93 1.08 8.11
N ASN A 59 -14.63 0.30 7.08
CA ASN A 59 -15.05 0.53 5.70
C ASN A 59 -14.72 1.96 5.20
N ARG A 60 -13.52 2.45 5.52
CA ARG A 60 -12.99 3.78 5.16
C ARG A 60 -11.81 3.69 4.21
N VAL A 61 -11.83 2.71 3.31
CA VAL A 61 -10.82 2.57 2.27
C VAL A 61 -11.27 3.38 1.06
N GLU A 62 -10.45 4.35 0.66
CA GLU A 62 -10.67 5.04 -0.61
C GLU A 62 -10.37 4.09 -1.78
N ARG A 63 -11.28 4.06 -2.76
CA ARG A 63 -11.13 3.29 -3.99
C ARG A 63 -10.96 4.25 -5.16
N VAL A 64 -9.89 4.07 -5.91
CA VAL A 64 -9.62 4.77 -7.17
C VAL A 64 -9.55 3.73 -8.28
N VAL A 65 -10.15 4.02 -9.43
CA VAL A 65 -10.20 3.12 -10.59
C VAL A 65 -9.39 3.73 -11.72
N PHE A 66 -8.54 2.91 -12.33
CA PHE A 66 -7.65 3.24 -13.44
C PHE A 66 -7.90 2.30 -14.61
N ALA A 67 -7.47 2.72 -15.81
CA ALA A 67 -7.37 1.84 -16.96
C ALA A 67 -6.14 0.91 -16.82
N ASP A 68 -6.22 -0.30 -17.39
CA ASP A 68 -5.16 -1.31 -17.32
C ASP A 68 -3.82 -0.82 -17.91
N GLU A 69 -3.88 0.07 -18.90
CA GLU A 69 -2.70 0.69 -19.53
C GLU A 69 -1.94 1.60 -18.55
N GLU A 70 -2.60 2.11 -17.51
CA GLU A 70 -1.99 2.94 -16.48
C GLU A 70 -1.24 2.11 -15.42
N PHE A 71 -1.39 0.78 -15.41
CA PHE A 71 -0.78 -0.07 -14.39
C PHE A 71 0.74 0.03 -14.36
N ALA A 72 1.39 -0.11 -15.51
CA ALA A 72 2.85 -0.05 -15.61
C ALA A 72 3.41 1.32 -15.18
N PRO A 73 2.97 2.46 -15.74
CA PRO A 73 3.47 3.76 -15.31
C PRO A 73 3.15 4.08 -13.84
N PHE A 74 1.99 3.64 -13.34
CA PHE A 74 1.65 3.79 -11.91
C PHE A 74 2.65 3.05 -11.01
N VAL A 75 2.96 1.78 -11.32
CA VAL A 75 3.92 1.00 -10.54
C VAL A 75 5.33 1.58 -10.64
N CYS A 76 5.75 2.04 -11.83
CA CYS A 76 7.05 2.70 -12.00
C CYS A 76 7.17 3.94 -11.10
N GLY A 77 6.19 4.85 -11.14
CA GLY A 77 6.19 6.05 -10.29
C GLY A 77 6.20 5.71 -8.81
N LEU A 78 5.39 4.71 -8.40
CA LEU A 78 5.37 4.27 -7.01
C LEU A 78 6.72 3.73 -6.54
N VAL A 79 7.45 2.99 -7.38
CA VAL A 79 8.77 2.44 -7.02
C VAL A 79 9.87 3.50 -7.01
N GLU A 80 9.79 4.50 -7.90
CA GLU A 80 10.73 5.62 -7.93
C GLU A 80 10.64 6.51 -6.66
N ASP A 81 9.47 6.55 -6.04
CA ASP A 81 9.20 7.32 -4.81
C ASP A 81 9.54 6.59 -3.49
N LEU A 82 9.97 5.31 -3.55
CA LEU A 82 10.31 4.49 -2.37
C LEU A 82 11.75 4.66 -1.89
#